data_AF-A0A4Y2WA71-F1
#
_entry.id   AF-A0A4Y2WA71-F1
#
_cell.length_a   1.000
_cell.length_b   1.000
_cell.length_c   1.000
_cell.angle_alpha   90.00
_cell.angle_beta   90.00
_cell.angle_gamma   90.00
#
_symmetry.space_group_name_H-M   'P 1'
#
loop_
_entity.id
_entity.type
_entity.pdbx_description
1 polymer ?
#
loop_
_entity_poly.entity_id
_entity_poly.type
_entity_poly.pdbx_seq_one_letter_code
_entity_poly.pdbx_strand_id
1 'polypeptide(L)'
;MTFIRFKTKYGGLSKFHRNLRQYAHQAFEDLCNCNSKEELNKVINSIHLKPVIICKRLYRLKKQEINKPPAWWTQDLTIMKKRVGAFRKMAQRSPTELRQASCIISSRERAQYSRNLVKTRRRAGRKFCMEASNPFGKQYKAIFRAG
;
A
#
# COMPACT_ATOMS: atom_id res chain seq x y z
N MET A 1 -4.93 -11.40 -1.16
CA MET A 1 -3.96 -11.59 -0.07
C MET A 1 -4.56 -11.01 1.19
N THR A 2 -4.52 -11.76 2.28
CA THR A 2 -5.00 -11.35 3.60
C THR A 2 -3.82 -11.29 4.56
N PHE A 3 -3.79 -10.31 5.45
CA PHE A 3 -2.80 -10.28 6.53
C PHE A 3 -3.51 -10.29 7.89
N ILE A 4 -2.79 -10.77 8.90
CA ILE A 4 -3.27 -10.76 10.28
C ILE A 4 -2.92 -9.41 10.89
N ARG A 5 -3.92 -8.74 11.46
CA ARG A 5 -3.76 -7.48 12.19
C ARG A 5 -4.21 -7.66 13.64
N PHE A 6 -3.42 -7.14 14.59
CA PHE A 6 -3.88 -6.97 15.97
C PHE A 6 -4.94 -5.87 16.06
N LYS A 7 -6.09 -6.20 16.63
CA LYS A 7 -7.18 -5.27 16.93
C LYS A 7 -7.27 -5.08 18.44
N THR A 8 -7.04 -3.84 18.87
CA THR A 8 -7.18 -3.43 20.28
C THR A 8 -8.65 -3.17 20.62
N LYS A 9 -9.09 -3.58 21.80
CA LYS A 9 -10.35 -3.12 22.43
C LYS A 9 -10.07 -1.86 23.25
N TYR A 10 -11.11 -1.13 23.65
CA TYR A 10 -10.97 -0.01 24.59
C TYR A 10 -10.20 -0.45 25.84
N GLY A 11 -9.19 0.32 26.26
CA GLY A 11 -8.31 -0.02 27.38
C GLY A 11 -7.25 -1.11 27.12
N GLY A 12 -7.18 -1.71 25.93
CA GLY A 12 -6.16 -2.71 25.60
C GLY A 12 -4.74 -2.13 25.53
N LEU A 13 -4.62 -0.88 25.06
CA LEU A 13 -3.32 -0.20 24.91
C LEU A 13 -2.66 0.12 26.25
N SER A 14 -3.43 0.57 27.25
CA SER A 14 -2.90 0.85 28.59
C SER A 14 -2.39 -0.43 29.27
N LYS A 15 -3.14 -1.54 29.14
CA LYS A 15 -2.70 -2.86 29.62
C LYS A 15 -1.42 -3.33 28.91
N PHE A 16 -1.31 -3.09 27.61
CA PHE A 16 -0.10 -3.39 26.84
C PHE A 16 1.09 -2.59 27.35
N HIS A 17 0.97 -1.27 27.49
CA HIS A 17 2.05 -0.43 28.02
C HIS A 17 2.50 -0.87 29.42
N ARG A 18 1.57 -1.19 30.31
CA ARG A 18 1.89 -1.69 31.66
C ARG A 18 2.71 -2.98 31.61
N ASN A 19 2.24 -3.98 30.84
CA ASN A 19 2.91 -5.27 30.73
C ASN A 19 4.27 -5.15 30.02
N LEU A 20 4.36 -4.29 29.00
CA LEU A 20 5.60 -4.05 28.28
C LEU A 20 6.62 -3.35 29.17
N ARG A 21 6.22 -2.35 29.97
CA ARG A 21 7.09 -1.67 30.91
C ARG A 21 7.66 -2.64 31.94
N GLN A 22 6.82 -3.47 32.55
CA GLN A 22 7.27 -4.49 33.50
C GLN A 22 8.28 -5.45 32.85
N TYR A 23 8.00 -5.90 31.62
CA TYR A 23 8.93 -6.75 30.90
C TYR A 23 10.23 -6.04 30.52
N ALA A 24 10.18 -4.76 30.16
CA ALA A 24 11.37 -3.98 29.80
C ALA A 24 12.32 -3.85 30.99
N HIS A 25 11.80 -3.66 32.21
CA HIS A 25 12.63 -3.66 33.42
C HIS A 25 13.31 -5.01 33.63
N GLN A 26 12.56 -6.13 33.54
CA GLN A 26 13.15 -7.47 33.65
C GLN A 26 14.22 -7.73 32.58
N ALA A 27 13.93 -7.38 31.32
CA ALA A 27 14.86 -7.60 30.22
C ALA A 27 16.15 -6.78 30.37
N PHE A 28 16.07 -5.60 30.99
CA PHE A 28 17.23 -4.77 31.28
C PHE A 28 18.10 -5.42 32.37
N GLU A 29 17.49 -5.91 33.46
CA GLU A 29 18.20 -6.66 34.50
C GLU A 29 18.84 -7.94 33.93
N ASP A 30 18.10 -8.69 33.11
CA ASP A 30 18.59 -9.90 32.45
C ASP A 30 19.81 -9.59 31.56
N LEU A 31 19.81 -8.46 30.84
CA LEU A 31 20.94 -8.02 30.03
C LEU A 31 22.17 -7.65 30.88
N CYS A 32 21.97 -6.93 31.98
CA CYS A 32 23.06 -6.54 32.89
C CYS A 32 23.70 -7.75 33.59
N ASN A 33 22.93 -8.82 33.83
CA ASN A 33 23.39 -10.01 34.53
C ASN A 33 23.90 -11.13 33.59
N CYS A 34 23.89 -10.91 32.27
CA CYS A 34 24.40 -11.89 31.31
C CYS A 34 25.93 -12.02 31.42
N ASN A 35 26.42 -13.23 31.69
CA ASN A 35 27.85 -13.51 31.80
C ASN A 35 28.39 -14.42 30.69
N SER A 36 27.51 -14.93 29.81
CA SER A 36 27.88 -15.79 28.68
C SER A 36 27.21 -15.36 27.38
N LYS A 37 27.81 -15.75 26.26
CA LYS A 37 27.27 -15.51 24.92
C LYS A 37 25.95 -16.25 24.71
N GLU A 38 25.82 -17.44 25.28
CA GLU A 38 24.64 -18.29 25.22
C GLU A 38 23.46 -17.65 25.95
N GLU A 39 23.69 -17.08 27.14
CA GLU A 39 22.68 -16.32 27.89
C GLU A 39 22.27 -15.05 27.15
N LEU A 40 23.23 -14.30 26.62
CA LEU A 40 22.95 -13.11 25.83
C LEU A 40 22.04 -13.43 24.64
N ASN A 41 22.32 -14.50 23.89
CA ASN A 41 21.48 -14.95 22.79
C ASN A 41 20.06 -15.32 23.24
N LYS A 42 19.90 -15.96 24.41
CA LYS A 42 18.58 -16.27 24.98
C LYS A 42 17.82 -15.01 25.35
N VAL A 43 18.48 -14.02 25.96
CA VAL A 43 17.88 -12.75 26.35
C VAL A 43 17.45 -11.95 25.10
N ILE A 44 18.29 -11.87 24.08
CA ILE A 44 17.94 -11.25 22.79
C ILE A 44 16.70 -11.91 22.17
N ASN A 45 16.67 -13.24 22.10
CA ASN A 45 15.50 -13.98 21.58
C ASN A 45 14.24 -13.71 22.40
N SER A 46 14.36 -13.65 23.73
CA SER A 46 13.26 -13.28 24.63
C SER A 46 12.72 -11.89 24.29
N ILE A 47 13.61 -10.90 24.10
CA ILE A 47 13.26 -9.50 23.79
C ILE A 47 12.48 -9.40 22.49
N HIS A 48 12.80 -10.21 21.48
CA HIS A 48 12.05 -10.24 20.23
C HIS A 48 10.68 -10.92 20.37
N LEU A 49 10.60 -12.03 21.12
CA LEU A 49 9.40 -12.85 21.20
C LEU A 49 8.36 -12.32 22.19
N LYS A 50 8.79 -11.80 23.35
CA LYS A 50 7.87 -11.40 24.42
C LYS A 50 6.88 -10.32 24.01
N PRO A 51 7.27 -9.24 23.29
CA PRO A 51 6.31 -8.24 22.81
C PRO A 51 5.23 -8.84 21.90
N VAL A 52 5.61 -9.78 21.04
CA VAL A 52 4.67 -10.49 20.16
C VAL A 52 3.71 -11.35 20.98
N ILE A 53 4.20 -12.05 22.00
CA ILE A 53 3.37 -12.87 22.92
C ILE A 53 2.40 -11.98 23.71
N ILE A 54 2.86 -10.85 24.25
CA ILE A 54 2.01 -9.89 24.96
C ILE A 54 0.92 -9.37 24.02
N CYS A 55 1.26 -9.01 22.78
CA CYS A 55 0.30 -8.61 21.75
C CYS A 55 -0.75 -9.69 21.45
N LYS A 56 -0.32 -10.95 21.26
CA LYS A 56 -1.23 -12.09 21.02
C LYS A 56 -2.19 -12.35 22.19
N ARG A 57 -1.74 -12.11 23.42
CA ARG A 57 -2.57 -12.28 24.64
C ARG A 57 -3.57 -11.15 24.82
N LEU A 58 -3.16 -9.90 24.56
CA LEU A 58 -3.97 -8.72 24.87
C LEU A 58 -4.90 -8.30 23.72
N TYR A 59 -4.49 -8.53 22.47
CA TYR A 59 -5.20 -8.07 21.30
C TYR A 59 -5.89 -9.21 20.56
N ARG A 60 -7.04 -8.90 19.95
CA ARG A 60 -7.72 -9.86 19.05
C ARG A 60 -7.00 -9.89 17.72
N LEU A 61 -6.78 -11.08 17.18
CA LEU A 61 -6.32 -11.24 15.79
C LEU A 61 -7.51 -11.04 14.85
N LYS A 62 -7.35 -10.18 13.83
CA LYS A 62 -8.32 -10.02 12.76
C LYS A 62 -7.63 -10.26 11.43
N LYS A 63 -8.22 -11.12 10.59
CA LYS A 63 -7.85 -11.23 9.18
C LYS A 63 -8.36 -9.98 8.47
N GLN A 64 -7.44 -9.21 7.91
CA GLN A 64 -7.73 -8.02 7.14
C GLN A 64 -7.43 -8.31 5.68
N GLU A 65 -8.41 -8.12 4.82
CA GLU A 65 -8.18 -8.15 3.38
C GLU A 65 -7.35 -6.93 2.99
N ILE A 66 -6.31 -7.17 2.19
CA ILE A 66 -5.57 -6.08 1.56
C ILE A 66 -6.50 -5.53 0.48
N ASN A 67 -6.83 -4.24 0.59
CA ASN A 67 -7.55 -3.54 -0.46
C ASN A 67 -6.73 -3.67 -1.74
N LYS A 68 -7.23 -4.44 -2.71
CA LYS A 68 -6.60 -4.53 -4.02
C LYS A 68 -6.78 -3.16 -4.69
N PRO A 69 -5.72 -2.57 -5.28
CA PRO A 69 -5.91 -1.38 -6.09
C PRO A 69 -6.95 -1.69 -7.18
N PRO A 70 -7.84 -0.74 -7.51
CA PRO A 70 -8.89 -0.99 -8.48
C PRO A 70 -8.25 -1.35 -9.82
N ALA A 71 -8.74 -2.42 -10.44
CA ALA A 71 -8.40 -2.73 -11.82
C ALA A 71 -8.93 -1.60 -12.71
N TRP A 72 -8.03 -0.71 -13.12
CA TRP A 72 -8.37 0.48 -13.91
C TRP A 72 -8.05 0.30 -15.39
N TRP A 73 -7.33 -0.77 -15.74
CA TRP A 73 -7.04 -1.11 -17.13
C TRP A 73 -8.28 -1.72 -17.79
N THR A 74 -8.62 -1.25 -19.00
CA THR A 74 -9.80 -1.70 -19.73
C THR A 74 -9.43 -2.21 -21.12
N GLN A 75 -10.34 -2.96 -21.74
CA GLN A 75 -10.17 -3.43 -23.11
C GLN A 75 -10.02 -2.25 -24.09
N ASP A 76 -10.75 -1.16 -23.88
CA ASP A 76 -10.64 0.06 -24.69
C ASP A 76 -9.25 0.68 -24.66
N LEU A 77 -8.60 0.72 -23.48
CA LEU A 77 -7.22 1.19 -23.36
C LEU A 77 -6.24 0.28 -24.11
N THR A 78 -6.51 -1.03 -24.13
CA THR A 78 -5.72 -2.00 -24.91
C THR A 78 -5.86 -1.74 -26.41
N ILE A 79 -7.09 -1.53 -26.89
CA ILE A 79 -7.38 -1.23 -28.29
C ILE A 79 -6.72 0.10 -28.70
N MET A 80 -6.91 1.16 -27.90
CA MET A 80 -6.28 2.46 -28.14
C MET A 80 -4.76 2.39 -28.14
N LYS A 81 -4.14 1.63 -27.22
CA LYS A 81 -2.69 1.42 -27.18
C LYS A 81 -2.19 0.76 -28.47
N LYS A 82 -2.90 -0.26 -28.98
CA LYS A 82 -2.59 -0.90 -30.28
C LYS A 82 -2.73 0.09 -31.43
N ARG A 83 -3.79 0.89 -31.46
CA ARG A 83 -4.06 1.93 -32.47
C ARG A 83 -2.95 2.98 -32.51
N VAL A 84 -2.53 3.52 -31.36
CA VAL A 84 -1.38 4.44 -31.28
C VAL A 84 -0.10 3.80 -31.81
N GLY A 85 0.12 2.52 -31.50
CA GLY A 85 1.25 1.76 -32.03
C GLY A 85 1.24 1.64 -33.56
N ALA A 86 0.07 1.41 -34.15
CA ALA A 86 -0.10 1.35 -35.61
C ALA A 86 0.21 2.70 -36.27
N PHE A 87 -0.38 3.80 -35.77
CA PHE A 87 -0.12 5.14 -36.33
C PHE A 87 1.33 5.58 -36.17
N ARG A 88 2.00 5.21 -35.06
CA ARG A 88 3.43 5.46 -34.89
C ARG A 88 4.25 4.75 -35.96
N LYS A 89 3.95 3.47 -36.23
CA LYS A 89 4.63 2.69 -37.28
C LYS A 89 4.39 3.28 -38.66
N MET A 90 3.14 3.69 -38.96
CA MET A 90 2.79 4.36 -40.22
C MET A 90 3.59 5.65 -40.39
N ALA A 91 3.63 6.52 -39.38
CA ALA A 91 4.41 7.75 -39.43
C ALA A 91 5.91 7.49 -39.65
N GLN A 92 6.46 6.45 -39.03
CA GLN A 92 7.87 6.05 -39.20
C GLN A 92 8.20 5.47 -40.57
N ARG A 93 7.22 4.91 -41.28
CA ARG A 93 7.38 4.31 -42.61
C ARG A 93 6.87 5.20 -43.74
N SER A 94 6.33 6.37 -43.42
CA SER A 94 5.77 7.29 -44.42
C SER A 94 6.88 7.94 -45.25
N PRO A 95 6.68 8.09 -46.58
CA PRO A 95 7.54 8.87 -47.46
C PRO A 95 7.70 10.31 -46.96
N THR A 96 8.80 10.98 -47.36
CA THR A 96 9.16 12.33 -46.88
C THR A 96 8.03 13.34 -47.07
N GLU A 97 7.35 13.29 -48.21
CA GLU A 97 6.23 14.19 -48.56
C GLU A 97 5.02 14.05 -47.61
N LEU A 98 4.71 12.82 -47.17
CA LEU A 98 3.57 12.51 -46.29
C LEU A 98 3.96 12.39 -44.82
N ARG A 99 5.25 12.55 -44.51
CA ARG A 99 5.83 12.36 -43.18
C ARG A 99 5.20 13.29 -42.16
N GLN A 100 5.06 14.57 -42.51
CA GLN A 100 4.54 15.59 -41.60
C GLN A 100 3.07 15.31 -41.25
N ALA A 101 2.23 15.04 -42.25
CA ALA A 101 0.83 14.69 -42.05
C ALA A 101 0.66 13.45 -41.15
N SER A 102 1.45 12.41 -41.41
CA SER A 102 1.41 11.17 -40.63
C SER A 102 1.90 11.35 -39.19
N CYS A 103 2.92 12.19 -38.97
CA CYS A 103 3.37 12.59 -37.64
C CYS A 103 2.29 13.36 -36.86
N ILE A 104 1.56 14.27 -37.52
CA ILE A 104 0.44 15.00 -36.90
C ILE A 104 -0.65 14.02 -36.44
N ILE A 105 -1.04 13.07 -37.28
CA ILE A 105 -2.04 12.04 -36.94
C ILE A 105 -1.55 11.19 -35.76
N SER A 106 -0.31 10.69 -35.82
CA SER A 106 0.25 9.90 -34.73
C SER A 106 0.33 10.66 -33.41
N SER A 107 0.62 11.97 -33.45
CA SER A 107 0.66 12.83 -32.27
C SER A 107 -0.73 13.03 -31.66
N ARG A 108 -1.75 13.28 -32.49
CA ARG A 108 -3.16 13.41 -32.07
C ARG A 108 -3.66 12.15 -31.38
N GLU A 109 -3.42 10.99 -31.99
CA GLU A 109 -3.82 9.68 -31.45
C GLU A 109 -3.14 9.39 -30.11
N ARG A 110 -1.83 9.70 -29.99
CA ARG A 110 -1.10 9.57 -28.73
C ARG A 110 -1.67 10.50 -27.64
N ALA A 111 -2.01 11.73 -27.99
CA ALA A 111 -2.59 12.70 -27.06
C ALA A 111 -3.97 12.21 -26.57
N GLN A 112 -4.82 11.70 -27.47
CA GLN A 112 -6.12 11.15 -27.12
C GLN A 112 -6.01 9.94 -26.18
N TYR A 113 -5.11 8.99 -26.49
CA TYR A 113 -4.83 7.86 -25.61
C TYR A 113 -4.37 8.31 -24.23
N SER A 114 -3.45 9.27 -24.15
CA SER A 114 -2.92 9.79 -22.88
C SER A 114 -4.02 10.44 -22.02
N ARG A 115 -4.91 11.23 -22.64
CA ARG A 115 -6.08 11.80 -21.97
C ARG A 115 -7.00 10.71 -21.40
N ASN A 116 -7.32 9.70 -22.21
CA ASN A 116 -8.20 8.60 -21.80
C ASN A 116 -7.58 7.74 -20.70
N LEU A 117 -6.26 7.49 -20.77
CA LEU A 117 -5.51 6.77 -19.75
C LEU A 117 -5.64 7.46 -18.38
N VAL A 118 -5.34 8.76 -18.34
CA VAL A 118 -5.41 9.56 -17.11
C VAL A 118 -6.84 9.64 -16.59
N LYS A 119 -7.83 9.88 -17.46
CA LYS A 119 -9.25 9.96 -17.10
C LYS A 119 -9.74 8.64 -16.49
N THR A 120 -9.41 7.51 -17.10
CA THR A 120 -9.82 6.17 -16.65
C THR A 120 -9.17 5.83 -15.31
N ARG A 121 -7.86 6.06 -15.17
CA ARG A 121 -7.14 5.86 -13.90
C ARG A 121 -7.73 6.72 -12.76
N ARG A 122 -7.99 8.01 -13.02
CA ARG A 122 -8.61 8.92 -12.04
C ARG A 122 -10.04 8.49 -11.67
N ARG A 123 -10.84 8.04 -12.63
CA ARG A 123 -12.20 7.53 -12.37
C ARG A 123 -12.16 6.27 -11.50
N ALA A 124 -11.29 5.32 -11.82
CA ALA A 124 -11.12 4.10 -11.03
C ALA A 124 -10.64 4.41 -9.60
N GLY A 125 -9.68 5.33 -9.44
CA GLY A 125 -9.24 5.80 -8.12
C GLY A 125 -10.37 6.46 -7.33
N ARG A 126 -11.16 7.33 -7.96
CA ARG A 126 -12.35 7.95 -7.33
C ARG A 126 -13.39 6.92 -6.90
N LYS A 127 -13.71 5.95 -7.76
CA LYS A 127 -14.63 4.85 -7.46
C LYS A 127 -14.14 4.02 -6.27
N PHE A 128 -12.87 3.63 -6.27
CA PHE A 128 -12.26 2.90 -5.17
C PHE A 128 -12.32 3.66 -3.84
N CYS A 129 -12.03 4.97 -3.86
CA CYS A 129 -12.18 5.77 -2.66
C CYS A 129 -13.65 5.80 -2.21
N MET A 130 -14.61 6.10 -3.09
CA MET A 130 -16.02 6.23 -2.70
C MET A 130 -16.69 4.92 -2.24
N GLU A 131 -16.33 3.77 -2.83
CA GLU A 131 -16.93 2.47 -2.51
C GLU A 131 -16.28 1.77 -1.32
N ALA A 132 -15.09 2.19 -0.89
CA ALA A 132 -14.51 1.68 0.34
C ALA A 132 -15.44 2.06 1.50
N SER A 133 -15.77 1.11 2.38
CA SER A 133 -16.64 1.35 3.56
C SER A 133 -16.13 2.45 4.51
N ASN A 134 -14.91 2.95 4.29
CA ASN A 134 -14.39 4.19 4.85
C ASN A 134 -13.49 4.88 3.80
N PRO A 135 -14.06 5.71 2.90
CA PRO A 135 -13.34 6.36 1.78
C PRO A 135 -12.12 7.17 2.22
N PHE A 136 -12.30 7.76 3.39
CA PHE A 136 -11.37 8.61 4.09
C PHE A 136 -11.11 7.91 5.42
N GLY A 137 -10.18 6.96 5.39
CA GLY A 137 -9.75 6.19 6.55
C GLY A 137 -9.55 7.07 7.79
N LYS A 138 -9.57 6.49 9.00
CA LYS A 138 -9.36 7.23 10.25
C LYS A 138 -8.10 8.12 10.21
N GLN A 139 -7.08 7.72 9.46
CA GLN A 139 -5.85 8.47 9.18
C GLN A 139 -6.08 9.76 8.36
N TYR A 140 -6.85 9.69 7.26
CA TYR A 140 -7.22 10.87 6.48
C TYR A 140 -8.06 11.84 7.32
N LYS A 141 -9.05 11.32 8.06
CA LYS A 141 -9.93 12.12 8.92
C LYS A 141 -9.22 12.75 10.12
N ALA A 142 -8.09 12.21 10.57
CA ALA A 142 -7.34 12.75 11.70
C ALA A 142 -6.65 14.09 11.37
N ILE A 143 -6.30 14.32 10.10
CA ILE A 143 -5.66 15.55 9.63
C ILE A 143 -6.64 16.73 9.67
N PHE A 144 -7.94 16.47 9.53
CA PHE A 144 -8.99 17.49 9.45
C PHE A 144 -9.81 17.64 10.74
N ARG A 145 -9.42 16.95 11.82
CA ARG A 145 -10.02 17.21 13.14
C ARG A 145 -9.25 18.36 13.77
N ALA A 146 -9.95 19.45 14.08
CA ALA A 146 -9.42 20.48 14.97
C ALA A 146 -9.06 19.82 16.31
N GLY A 147 -7.88 20.15 16.81
CA GLY A 147 -7.34 19.66 18.08
C GLY A 147 -8.22 20.04 19.26
#